data_AF-A0A8J4JW02-F1
#
_entry.id   AF-A0A8J4JW02-F1
#
_cell.length_a   1.000
_cell.length_b   1.000
_cell.length_c   1.000
_cell.angle_alpha   90.00
_cell.angle_beta   90.00
_cell.angle_gamma   90.00
#
_symmetry.space_group_name_H-M   'P 1'
#
loop_
_entity.id
_entity.type
_entity.pdbx_description
1 polymer ?
#
loop_
_entity_poly.entity_id
_entity_poly.type
_entity_poly.pdbx_seq_one_letter_code
_entity_poly.pdbx_strand_id
1 'polypeptide(L)'
;MEGDPTLQLRVFDLNCWAIRYLSKRRQERVRLIGDMLRQEGFDLVLLQEVWSERDYSDLKAKLGGCYPFSHYFRSGVIGSGLCVFSRFPILDTLLYQYSLNGYPYMLQHGDWFCGKSVGLVVIKISGIVFNVYVTHLHAEYCREKDAYLPHRLVQAWELAQFIRHTSKAADVVLLGGDLNMHPEDVGIRLLRGWTGLRDAFAEATRFEGCEDGCTLIPNNCFTVKTELLPFPLGIRIDYILYKAVSSFTVKCEELKTTTGTAPGMDIPFSDHEAVMATLHIRRQGQAADSNLGTAEPMLADVVMEARTEVGVGLRAAQRQRYSTGRMAVLALLLLLLQAAAALGTLAGLAAGQPFPKLSFSLLAFFAIGILLLATGLHLFHTIEVKMLQGTEEQLRMALRALQEHP
;
A
#
# COMPACT_ATOMS: atom_id res chain seq x y z
N MET A 1 -38.45 16.72 20.10
CA MET A 1 -37.52 15.58 20.02
C MET A 1 -36.14 16.18 19.86
N GLU A 2 -35.33 16.21 20.92
CA GLU A 2 -33.92 16.57 20.80
C GLU A 2 -33.28 15.58 19.83
N GLY A 3 -32.74 16.09 18.72
CA GLY A 3 -32.05 15.25 17.75
C GLY A 3 -30.83 14.60 18.38
N ASP A 4 -30.54 13.36 18.00
CA ASP A 4 -29.36 12.64 18.49
C ASP A 4 -28.10 13.51 18.34
N PRO A 5 -27.22 13.57 19.36
CA PRO A 5 -26.05 14.44 19.33
C PRO A 5 -25.12 14.06 18.17
N THR A 6 -24.57 15.08 17.51
CA THR A 6 -23.58 14.88 16.45
C THR A 6 -22.25 14.50 17.08
N LEU A 7 -21.70 13.35 16.70
CA LEU A 7 -20.33 12.98 17.07
C LEU A 7 -19.37 13.67 16.11
N GLN A 8 -18.46 14.48 16.66
CA GLN A 8 -17.31 14.99 15.94
C GLN A 8 -16.12 14.06 16.13
N LEU A 9 -15.44 13.69 15.05
CA LEU A 9 -14.27 12.82 15.04
C LEU A 9 -13.15 13.45 14.23
N ARG A 10 -12.02 13.72 14.87
CA ARG A 10 -10.81 14.27 14.22
C ARG A 10 -9.81 13.15 13.92
N VAL A 11 -9.50 12.95 12.65
CA VAL A 11 -8.62 11.89 12.14
C VAL A 11 -7.36 12.51 11.56
N PHE A 12 -6.20 11.99 11.95
CA PHE A 12 -4.89 12.35 11.44
C PHE A 12 -4.30 11.18 10.66
N ASP A 13 -3.77 11.44 9.48
CA ASP A 13 -3.09 10.47 8.62
C ASP A 13 -1.72 11.02 8.14
N LEU A 14 -0.66 10.21 8.22
CA LEU A 14 0.67 10.61 7.77
C LEU A 14 1.59 9.41 7.47
N ASN A 15 2.13 9.38 6.25
CA ASN A 15 3.36 8.64 5.96
C ASN A 15 4.55 9.34 6.66
N CYS A 16 5.14 8.67 7.66
CA CYS A 16 6.19 9.24 8.50
C CYS A 16 7.60 9.20 7.88
N TRP A 17 7.77 8.45 6.78
CA TRP A 17 9.07 8.19 6.15
C TRP A 17 10.16 7.89 7.17
N ALA A 18 9.93 6.94 8.09
CA ALA A 18 10.86 6.65 9.18
C ALA A 18 11.79 5.47 8.83
N ILE A 19 12.30 5.42 7.60
CA ILE A 19 13.15 4.33 7.13
C ILE A 19 14.51 4.42 7.83
N ARG A 20 14.93 3.30 8.43
CA ARG A 20 16.20 3.23 9.15
C ARG A 20 17.36 3.43 8.16
N TYR A 21 18.29 4.31 8.50
CA TYR A 21 19.49 4.67 7.72
C TYR A 21 19.28 5.46 6.42
N LEU A 22 18.07 5.44 5.83
CA LEU A 22 17.78 6.18 4.60
C LEU A 22 17.13 7.55 4.88
N SER A 23 16.17 7.60 5.80
CA SER A 23 15.40 8.82 6.03
C SER A 23 16.20 9.86 6.81
N LYS A 24 16.31 11.07 6.24
CA LYS A 24 17.06 12.18 6.82
C LYS A 24 16.38 12.71 8.07
N ARG A 25 17.19 13.11 9.07
CA ARG A 25 16.75 13.67 10.36
C ARG A 25 15.62 12.86 11.05
N ARG A 26 15.55 11.54 10.82
CA ARG A 26 14.46 10.66 11.26
C ARG A 26 14.04 10.86 12.72
N GLN A 27 15.00 10.81 13.64
CA GLN A 27 14.74 10.88 15.08
C GLN A 27 14.19 12.24 15.53
N GLU A 28 14.61 13.31 14.86
CA GLU A 28 14.08 14.65 15.12
C GLU A 28 12.64 14.77 14.61
N ARG A 29 12.38 14.31 13.38
CA ARG A 29 11.04 14.30 12.78
C ARG A 29 10.03 13.47 13.58
N VAL A 30 10.39 12.25 13.98
CA VAL A 30 9.52 11.40 14.83
C VAL A 30 9.17 12.10 16.15
N ARG A 31 10.11 12.83 16.76
CA ARG A 31 9.81 13.63 17.95
C ARG A 31 8.86 14.78 17.66
N LEU A 32 9.06 15.50 16.56
CA LEU A 32 8.19 16.60 16.11
C LEU A 32 6.76 16.12 15.83
N ILE A 33 6.61 14.99 15.13
CA ILE A 33 5.30 14.34 14.91
C ILE A 33 4.63 14.08 16.26
N GLY A 34 5.34 13.48 17.21
CA GLY A 34 4.80 13.23 18.54
C GLY A 34 4.47 14.48 19.36
N ASP A 35 5.16 15.62 19.15
CA ASP A 35 4.82 16.90 19.79
C ASP A 35 3.56 17.51 19.20
N MET A 36 3.46 17.54 17.87
CA MET A 36 2.28 18.05 17.17
C MET A 36 1.03 17.24 17.53
N LEU A 37 1.11 15.90 17.51
CA LEU A 37 -0.03 15.02 17.85
C LEU A 37 -0.52 15.22 19.28
N ARG A 38 0.38 15.58 20.20
CA ARG A 38 0.05 15.88 21.60
C ARG A 38 -0.63 17.24 21.77
N GLN A 39 -0.29 18.22 20.94
CA GLN A 39 -0.83 19.58 21.00
C GLN A 39 -2.18 19.71 20.29
N GLU A 40 -2.29 19.16 19.08
CA GLU A 40 -3.47 19.35 18.21
C GLU A 40 -4.70 18.58 18.70
N GLY A 41 -4.50 17.46 19.39
CA GLY A 41 -5.58 16.73 20.05
C GLY A 41 -6.58 16.05 19.10
N PHE A 42 -6.07 15.26 18.16
CA PHE A 42 -6.86 14.35 17.32
C PHE A 42 -7.47 13.20 18.13
N ASP A 43 -8.46 12.53 17.54
CA ASP A 43 -9.12 11.37 18.17
C ASP A 43 -8.55 10.04 17.68
N LEU A 44 -8.19 9.99 16.39
CA LEU A 44 -7.54 8.87 15.73
C LEU A 44 -6.32 9.34 14.97
N VAL A 45 -5.22 8.61 15.07
CA VAL A 45 -3.97 8.87 14.38
C VAL A 45 -3.58 7.59 13.64
N LEU A 46 -3.43 7.70 12.32
CA LEU A 46 -3.12 6.61 11.40
C LEU A 46 -1.74 6.94 10.80
N LEU A 47 -0.74 6.11 11.08
CA LEU A 47 0.63 6.38 10.63
C LEU A 47 1.13 5.25 9.74
N GLN A 48 1.77 5.62 8.64
CA GLN A 48 2.51 4.72 7.76
C GLN A 48 4.02 4.96 7.91
N GLU A 49 4.82 4.02 7.42
CA GLU A 49 6.28 4.09 7.45
C GLU A 49 6.94 4.27 8.83
N VAL A 50 6.27 3.84 9.90
CA VAL A 50 6.90 3.67 11.22
C VAL A 50 7.60 2.31 11.25
N TRP A 51 8.74 2.21 10.58
CA TRP A 51 9.42 0.92 10.32
C TRP A 51 10.12 0.32 11.56
N SER A 52 10.50 1.15 12.53
CA SER A 52 11.25 0.72 13.70
C SER A 52 10.32 0.53 14.91
N GLU A 53 10.33 -0.65 15.54
CA GLU A 53 9.61 -0.87 16.80
C GLU A 53 10.05 0.09 17.91
N ARG A 54 11.30 0.58 17.85
CA ARG A 54 11.79 1.61 18.77
C ARG A 54 11.11 2.95 18.51
N ASP A 55 10.99 3.37 17.25
CA ASP A 55 10.32 4.64 16.91
C ASP A 55 8.84 4.58 17.31
N TYR A 56 8.17 3.43 17.12
CA TYR A 56 6.82 3.20 17.65
C TYR A 56 6.77 3.26 19.19
N SER A 57 7.71 2.63 19.88
CA SER A 57 7.74 2.61 21.35
C SER A 57 7.96 4.02 21.92
N ASP A 58 8.83 4.82 21.29
CA ASP A 58 9.10 6.20 21.66
C ASP A 58 7.86 7.08 21.46
N LEU A 59 7.16 6.91 20.32
CA LEU A 59 5.87 7.57 20.06
C LEU A 59 4.81 7.15 21.10
N LYS A 60 4.68 5.85 21.37
CA LYS A 60 3.73 5.32 22.37
C LYS A 60 3.97 5.88 23.76
N ALA A 61 5.22 5.95 24.20
CA ALA A 61 5.55 6.54 25.50
C ALA A 61 5.18 8.03 25.54
N LYS A 62 5.50 8.78 24.47
CA LYS A 62 5.22 10.22 24.38
C LYS A 62 3.73 10.55 24.31
N LEU A 63 2.97 9.72 23.59
CA LEU A 63 1.55 9.90 23.31
C LEU A 63 0.63 9.25 24.35
N GLY A 64 1.14 8.43 25.26
CA GLY A 64 0.31 7.64 26.18
C GLY A 64 -0.64 8.43 27.09
N GLY A 65 -0.34 9.71 27.34
CA GLY A 65 -1.23 10.60 28.10
C GLY A 65 -2.45 11.10 27.32
N CYS A 66 -2.37 11.17 25.99
CA CYS A 66 -3.45 11.64 25.13
C CYS A 66 -4.08 10.54 24.26
N TYR A 67 -3.32 9.49 23.94
CA TYR A 67 -3.77 8.32 23.18
C TYR A 67 -3.42 7.04 23.97
N PRO A 68 -4.24 6.67 24.97
CA PRO A 68 -3.95 5.52 25.82
C PRO A 68 -4.00 4.17 25.09
N PHE A 69 -4.65 4.13 23.92
CA PHE A 69 -4.78 2.92 23.11
C PHE A 69 -3.97 3.05 21.83
N SER A 70 -3.17 2.04 21.52
CA SER A 70 -2.42 2.00 20.27
C SER A 70 -2.12 0.58 19.83
N HIS A 71 -1.92 0.40 18.53
CA HIS A 71 -1.58 -0.87 17.92
C HIS A 71 -0.52 -0.70 16.85
N TYR A 72 0.45 -1.62 16.83
CA TYR A 72 1.53 -1.69 15.84
C TYR A 72 1.40 -2.99 15.05
N PHE A 73 1.20 -2.87 13.74
CA PHE A 73 0.95 -4.03 12.89
C PHE A 73 2.29 -4.64 12.45
N ARG A 74 2.60 -5.84 12.93
CA ARG A 74 3.84 -6.56 12.57
C ARG A 74 3.61 -7.39 11.31
N SER A 75 4.47 -7.23 10.30
CA SER A 75 4.39 -7.92 9.00
C SER A 75 5.76 -8.01 8.35
N GLY A 76 5.99 -8.99 7.48
CA GLY A 76 7.21 -9.10 6.67
C GLY A 76 8.52 -9.15 7.48
N VAL A 77 9.64 -8.87 6.82
CA VAL A 77 10.98 -8.86 7.44
C VAL A 77 11.28 -7.53 8.10
N ILE A 78 10.95 -6.42 7.42
CA ILE A 78 11.22 -5.05 7.89
C ILE A 78 10.05 -4.48 8.73
N GLY A 79 8.85 -5.05 8.63
CA GLY A 79 7.63 -4.51 9.23
C GLY A 79 6.56 -4.17 8.18
N SER A 80 5.35 -3.85 8.65
CA SER A 80 4.33 -3.19 7.81
C SER A 80 4.55 -1.68 7.70
N GLY A 81 5.19 -1.09 8.72
CA GLY A 81 5.27 0.36 8.91
C GLY A 81 3.99 1.00 9.44
N LEU A 82 2.93 0.22 9.72
CA LEU A 82 1.61 0.72 10.07
C LEU A 82 1.39 0.73 11.59
N CYS A 83 0.87 1.85 12.10
CA CYS A 83 0.37 1.90 13.47
C CYS A 83 -0.79 2.87 13.64
N VAL A 84 -1.60 2.61 14.67
CA VAL A 84 -2.74 3.44 15.04
C VAL A 84 -2.60 3.88 16.49
N PHE A 85 -2.88 5.15 16.77
CA PHE A 85 -3.10 5.68 18.11
C PHE A 85 -4.53 6.19 18.22
N SER A 86 -5.18 5.91 19.35
CA SER A 86 -6.58 6.25 19.58
C SER A 86 -6.81 6.76 20.99
N ARG A 87 -7.70 7.75 21.10
CA ARG A 87 -8.29 8.16 22.38
C ARG A 87 -9.25 7.11 22.94
N PHE A 88 -9.81 6.27 22.07
CA PHE A 88 -10.87 5.33 22.39
C PHE A 88 -10.33 3.89 22.42
N PRO A 89 -10.95 3.00 23.22
CA PRO A 89 -10.53 1.60 23.29
C PRO A 89 -10.57 0.92 21.92
N ILE A 90 -9.45 0.30 21.54
CA ILE A 90 -9.38 -0.61 20.40
C ILE A 90 -9.93 -1.95 20.88
N LEU A 91 -11.05 -2.37 20.29
CA LEU A 91 -11.80 -3.57 20.67
C LEU A 91 -11.29 -4.83 19.97
N ASP A 92 -10.86 -4.69 18.71
CA ASP A 92 -10.34 -5.79 17.91
C ASP A 92 -9.35 -5.27 16.87
N THR A 93 -8.49 -6.16 16.38
CA THR A 93 -7.44 -5.87 15.41
C THR A 93 -7.29 -7.01 14.41
N LEU A 94 -7.12 -6.69 13.13
CA LEU A 94 -6.83 -7.67 12.09
C LEU A 94 -5.80 -7.11 11.11
N LEU A 95 -4.93 -7.96 10.59
CA LEU A 95 -3.91 -7.59 9.60
C LEU A 95 -4.06 -8.47 8.36
N TYR A 96 -4.05 -7.83 7.19
CA TYR A 96 -3.99 -8.52 5.90
C TYR A 96 -2.76 -8.07 5.13
N GLN A 97 -1.83 -9.00 4.86
CA GLN A 97 -0.65 -8.76 4.04
C GLN A 97 -1.00 -8.97 2.56
N TYR A 98 -0.63 -8.01 1.72
CA TYR A 98 -0.89 -8.10 0.28
C TYR A 98 -0.04 -9.18 -0.40
N SER A 99 -0.61 -9.76 -1.45
CA SER A 99 0.01 -10.89 -2.15
C SER A 99 1.20 -10.52 -3.05
N LEU A 100 1.26 -9.28 -3.54
CA LEU A 100 2.33 -8.79 -4.42
C LEU A 100 2.91 -7.47 -3.90
N ASN A 101 4.22 -7.46 -3.63
CA ASN A 101 4.93 -6.33 -3.00
C ASN A 101 6.19 -5.89 -3.78
N GLY A 102 6.25 -6.13 -5.08
CA GLY A 102 7.37 -5.70 -5.93
C GLY A 102 8.31 -6.84 -6.28
N TYR A 103 9.56 -6.53 -6.65
CA TYR A 103 10.53 -7.50 -7.14
C TYR A 103 11.74 -7.65 -6.19
N PRO A 104 12.13 -8.88 -5.79
CA PRO A 104 13.22 -9.11 -4.83
C PRO A 104 14.59 -8.64 -5.31
N TYR A 105 14.79 -8.60 -6.64
CA TYR A 105 16.04 -8.20 -7.27
C TYR A 105 16.16 -6.68 -7.46
N MET A 106 15.08 -5.93 -7.24
CA MET A 106 15.09 -4.46 -7.31
C MET A 106 15.45 -3.90 -5.93
N LEU A 107 16.69 -4.10 -5.50
CA LEU A 107 17.14 -3.76 -4.14
C LEU A 107 16.98 -2.28 -3.76
N GLN A 108 16.99 -1.39 -4.75
CA GLN A 108 16.77 0.03 -4.57
C GLN A 108 15.29 0.38 -4.33
N HIS A 109 14.38 -0.54 -4.65
CA HIS A 109 12.93 -0.40 -4.50
C HIS A 109 12.48 -1.26 -3.31
N GLY A 110 12.54 -0.69 -2.11
CA GLY A 110 12.49 -1.40 -0.83
C GLY A 110 11.18 -2.15 -0.52
N ASP A 111 10.10 -1.92 -1.26
CA ASP A 111 8.76 -2.47 -1.00
C ASP A 111 8.73 -3.99 -0.87
N TRP A 112 9.57 -4.74 -1.61
CA TRP A 112 9.55 -6.20 -1.54
C TRP A 112 9.98 -6.74 -0.18
N PHE A 113 10.88 -6.03 0.51
CA PHE A 113 11.35 -6.40 1.84
C PHE A 113 10.37 -5.98 2.94
N CYS A 114 9.40 -5.13 2.59
CA CYS A 114 8.35 -4.63 3.46
C CYS A 114 7.12 -5.53 3.38
N GLY A 115 6.44 -5.74 4.51
CA GLY A 115 5.17 -6.46 4.56
C GLY A 115 3.99 -5.54 4.28
N LYS A 116 3.91 -4.94 3.07
CA LYS A 116 2.82 -4.03 2.69
C LYS A 116 1.48 -4.71 2.95
N SER A 117 0.59 -3.98 3.60
CA SER A 117 -0.59 -4.56 4.23
C SER A 117 -1.67 -3.50 4.50
N VAL A 118 -2.84 -3.97 4.90
CA VAL A 118 -3.87 -3.17 5.57
C VAL A 118 -4.08 -3.70 6.98
N GLY A 119 -4.00 -2.79 7.96
CA GLY A 119 -4.39 -3.03 9.34
C GLY A 119 -5.81 -2.52 9.59
N LEU A 120 -6.63 -3.34 10.25
CA LEU A 120 -7.96 -2.98 10.74
C LEU A 120 -7.91 -2.85 12.26
N VAL A 121 -8.50 -1.79 12.80
CA VAL A 121 -8.91 -1.68 14.20
C VAL A 121 -10.42 -1.46 14.30
N VAL A 122 -11.07 -2.12 15.26
CA VAL A 122 -12.49 -1.93 15.58
C VAL A 122 -12.59 -1.07 16.83
N ILE A 123 -13.36 0.02 16.77
CA ILE A 123 -13.50 0.99 17.86
C ILE A 123 -14.99 1.28 18.05
N LYS A 124 -15.43 1.48 19.30
CA LYS A 124 -16.80 1.91 19.60
C LYS A 124 -16.81 3.26 20.29
N ILE A 125 -17.43 4.26 19.66
CA ILE A 125 -17.49 5.64 20.14
C ILE A 125 -18.95 6.05 20.25
N SER A 126 -19.41 6.42 21.45
CA SER A 126 -20.80 6.85 21.69
C SER A 126 -21.86 5.89 21.13
N GLY A 127 -21.59 4.57 21.21
CA GLY A 127 -22.50 3.54 20.70
C GLY A 127 -22.35 3.21 19.21
N ILE A 128 -21.54 3.95 18.45
CA ILE A 128 -21.29 3.76 17.02
C ILE A 128 -20.04 2.87 16.83
N VAL A 129 -20.15 1.83 16.01
CA VAL A 129 -19.06 0.92 15.70
C VAL A 129 -18.30 1.41 14.46
N PHE A 130 -17.01 1.68 14.65
CA PHE A 130 -16.09 2.08 13.60
C PHE A 130 -15.17 0.93 13.24
N ASN A 131 -15.09 0.62 11.94
CA ASN A 131 -13.96 -0.13 11.39
C ASN A 131 -13.01 0.85 10.73
N VAL A 132 -11.82 0.99 11.31
CA VAL A 132 -10.79 1.92 10.87
C VAL A 132 -9.65 1.13 10.26
N TYR A 133 -9.36 1.42 9.00
CA TYR A 133 -8.33 0.76 8.21
C TYR A 133 -7.16 1.73 8.03
N VAL A 134 -5.94 1.24 8.24
CA VAL A 134 -4.70 1.95 7.90
C VAL A 134 -3.93 1.11 6.89
N THR A 135 -3.46 1.72 5.81
CA THR A 135 -2.75 0.99 4.75
C THR A 135 -1.59 1.80 4.19
N HIS A 136 -0.66 1.11 3.54
CA HIS A 136 0.36 1.71 2.69
C HIS A 136 0.52 0.81 1.47
N LEU A 137 0.12 1.31 0.29
CA LEU A 137 0.25 0.56 -0.97
C LEU A 137 1.68 0.64 -1.52
N HIS A 138 2.00 -0.17 -2.52
CA HIS A 138 3.31 -0.19 -3.16
C HIS A 138 3.65 1.18 -3.75
N ALA A 139 4.90 1.63 -3.65
CA ALA A 139 5.30 2.94 -4.18
C ALA A 139 5.27 3.02 -5.72
N GLU A 140 5.00 4.21 -6.26
CA GLU A 140 5.20 4.53 -7.67
C GLU A 140 6.60 5.14 -7.86
N TYR A 141 7.54 4.35 -8.37
CA TYR A 141 8.93 4.80 -8.55
C TYR A 141 9.16 5.61 -9.84
N CYS A 142 8.28 5.48 -10.83
CA CYS A 142 8.41 6.18 -12.11
C CYS A 142 7.08 6.20 -12.87
N ARG A 143 6.46 7.39 -12.96
CA ARG A 143 5.18 7.59 -13.65
C ARG A 143 5.17 7.14 -15.10
N GLU A 144 6.22 7.46 -15.86
CA GLU A 144 6.31 7.15 -17.29
C GLU A 144 6.54 5.66 -17.58
N LYS A 145 7.19 4.94 -16.64
CA LYS A 145 7.63 3.55 -16.81
C LYS A 145 7.30 2.72 -15.58
N ASP A 146 6.03 2.68 -15.26
CA ASP A 146 5.58 2.04 -14.04
C ASP A 146 5.40 0.52 -14.20
N ALA A 147 6.46 -0.22 -13.92
CA ALA A 147 6.41 -1.69 -13.89
C ALA A 147 5.61 -2.24 -12.69
N TYR A 148 5.20 -1.39 -11.75
CA TYR A 148 4.52 -1.78 -10.52
C TYR A 148 3.02 -1.48 -10.52
N LEU A 149 2.48 -0.85 -11.57
CA LEU A 149 1.03 -0.62 -11.70
C LEU A 149 0.22 -1.90 -11.48
N PRO A 150 0.55 -3.05 -12.10
CA PRO A 150 -0.20 -4.28 -11.87
C PRO A 150 -0.15 -4.75 -10.41
N HIS A 151 0.97 -4.51 -9.71
CA HIS A 151 1.08 -4.84 -8.29
C HIS A 151 0.19 -3.92 -7.46
N ARG A 152 0.23 -2.60 -7.69
CA ARG A 152 -0.66 -1.63 -7.02
C ARG A 152 -2.14 -1.94 -7.26
N LEU A 153 -2.51 -2.40 -8.46
CA LEU A 153 -3.89 -2.81 -8.76
C LEU A 153 -4.31 -4.08 -8.04
N VAL A 154 -3.43 -5.09 -7.94
CA VAL A 154 -3.70 -6.26 -7.11
C VAL A 154 -3.92 -5.85 -5.65
N GLN A 155 -3.05 -5.00 -5.10
CA GLN A 155 -3.21 -4.52 -3.72
C GLN A 155 -4.49 -3.69 -3.52
N ALA A 156 -4.82 -2.80 -4.46
CA ALA A 156 -6.05 -2.00 -4.40
C ALA A 156 -7.31 -2.88 -4.46
N TRP A 157 -7.29 -3.92 -5.29
CA TRP A 157 -8.37 -4.90 -5.37
C TRP A 157 -8.49 -5.72 -4.08
N GLU A 158 -7.37 -6.21 -3.55
CA GLU A 158 -7.34 -6.93 -2.27
C GLU A 158 -7.83 -6.06 -1.11
N LEU A 159 -7.41 -4.79 -1.05
CA LEU A 159 -7.88 -3.81 -0.07
C LEU A 159 -9.40 -3.59 -0.18
N ALA A 160 -9.91 -3.42 -1.40
CA ALA A 160 -11.34 -3.23 -1.63
C ALA A 160 -12.16 -4.45 -1.16
N GLN A 161 -11.70 -5.66 -1.49
CA GLN A 161 -12.32 -6.91 -1.07
C GLN A 161 -12.26 -7.07 0.45
N PHE A 162 -11.09 -6.83 1.05
CA PHE A 162 -10.90 -6.90 2.49
C PHE A 162 -11.89 -5.99 3.22
N ILE A 163 -11.93 -4.70 2.87
CA ILE A 163 -12.88 -3.73 3.44
C ILE A 163 -14.32 -4.22 3.30
N ARG A 164 -14.74 -4.68 2.11
CA ARG A 164 -16.13 -5.16 1.90
C ARG A 164 -16.47 -6.36 2.77
N HIS A 165 -15.54 -7.30 2.94
CA HIS A 165 -15.79 -8.51 3.71
C HIS A 165 -15.74 -8.27 5.22
N THR A 166 -14.92 -7.34 5.70
CA THR A 166 -14.75 -7.07 7.14
C THR A 166 -15.62 -5.94 7.66
N SER A 167 -16.19 -5.07 6.82
CA SER A 167 -16.99 -3.90 7.25
C SER A 167 -18.47 -4.16 7.49
N LYS A 168 -18.98 -5.38 7.29
CA LYS A 168 -20.44 -5.66 7.35
C LYS A 168 -21.10 -5.36 8.70
N ALA A 169 -20.33 -5.40 9.79
CA ALA A 169 -20.82 -5.14 11.14
C ALA A 169 -20.53 -3.70 11.64
N ALA A 170 -19.91 -2.85 10.81
CA ALA A 170 -19.55 -1.50 11.17
C ALA A 170 -20.66 -0.52 10.82
N ASP A 171 -20.91 0.46 11.70
CA ASP A 171 -21.80 1.59 11.41
C ASP A 171 -21.09 2.60 10.50
N VAL A 172 -19.79 2.82 10.75
CA VAL A 172 -18.93 3.72 9.99
C VAL A 172 -17.63 3.01 9.61
N VAL A 173 -17.19 3.24 8.37
CA VAL A 173 -15.94 2.72 7.83
C VAL A 173 -15.04 3.90 7.52
N LEU A 174 -13.79 3.85 8.00
CA LEU A 174 -12.76 4.85 7.74
C LEU A 174 -11.52 4.15 7.17
N LEU A 175 -10.94 4.68 6.11
CA LEU A 175 -9.66 4.26 5.57
C LEU A 175 -8.71 5.46 5.58
N GLY A 176 -7.55 5.31 6.21
CA GLY A 176 -6.45 6.26 6.12
C GLY A 176 -5.20 5.63 5.51
N GLY A 177 -4.47 6.41 4.73
CA GLY A 177 -3.07 6.12 4.43
C GLY A 177 -2.61 6.50 3.04
N ASP A 178 -1.34 6.19 2.83
CA ASP A 178 -0.64 6.37 1.57
C ASP A 178 -1.05 5.28 0.56
N LEU A 179 -1.84 5.68 -0.44
CA LEU A 179 -2.30 4.81 -1.51
C LEU A 179 -1.36 4.83 -2.73
N ASN A 180 -0.32 5.67 -2.73
CA ASN A 180 0.69 5.74 -3.79
C ASN A 180 0.12 5.89 -5.21
N MET A 181 -1.06 6.50 -5.33
CA MET A 181 -1.77 6.67 -6.59
C MET A 181 -2.53 8.00 -6.58
N HIS A 182 -2.53 8.67 -7.73
CA HIS A 182 -3.26 9.90 -7.97
C HIS A 182 -4.79 9.63 -7.98
N PRO A 183 -5.66 10.59 -7.65
CA PRO A 183 -7.11 10.36 -7.57
C PRO A 183 -7.76 9.81 -8.86
N GLU A 184 -7.20 10.19 -10.01
CA GLU A 184 -7.65 9.74 -11.34
C GLU A 184 -7.11 8.37 -11.76
N ASP A 185 -6.17 7.81 -10.99
CA ASP A 185 -5.60 6.50 -11.29
C ASP A 185 -6.64 5.39 -11.08
N VAL A 186 -6.57 4.39 -11.96
CA VAL A 186 -7.53 3.28 -11.99
C VAL A 186 -7.61 2.52 -10.66
N GLY A 187 -6.53 2.44 -9.89
CA GLY A 187 -6.55 1.81 -8.57
C GLY A 187 -7.39 2.58 -7.54
N ILE A 188 -7.34 3.91 -7.52
CA ILE A 188 -8.17 4.73 -6.62
C ILE A 188 -9.63 4.68 -7.04
N ARG A 189 -9.91 4.81 -8.34
CA ARG A 189 -11.27 4.69 -8.88
C ARG A 189 -11.86 3.31 -8.60
N LEU A 190 -11.09 2.25 -8.77
CA LEU A 190 -11.49 0.87 -8.47
C LEU A 190 -11.82 0.69 -6.99
N LEU A 191 -10.90 1.12 -6.11
CA LEU A 191 -11.08 1.02 -4.67
C LEU A 191 -12.36 1.76 -4.21
N ARG A 192 -12.52 3.02 -4.59
CA ARG A 192 -13.66 3.85 -4.20
C ARG A 192 -14.97 3.31 -4.78
N GLY A 193 -14.99 3.01 -6.07
CA GLY A 193 -16.18 2.50 -6.75
C GLY A 193 -16.63 1.15 -6.20
N TRP A 194 -15.69 0.23 -5.94
CA TRP A 194 -16.02 -1.11 -5.44
C TRP A 194 -16.44 -1.10 -3.95
N THR A 195 -15.87 -0.20 -3.13
CA THR A 195 -16.17 -0.12 -1.70
C THR A 195 -17.30 0.85 -1.36
N GLY A 196 -17.61 1.82 -2.22
CA GLY A 196 -18.50 2.95 -1.94
C GLY A 196 -17.88 3.99 -1.00
N LEU A 197 -16.55 3.98 -0.82
CA LEU A 197 -15.85 4.94 0.01
C LEU A 197 -15.78 6.31 -0.67
N ARG A 198 -16.13 7.35 0.09
CA ARG A 198 -16.14 8.75 -0.32
C ARG A 198 -14.86 9.43 0.15
N ASP A 199 -14.36 10.34 -0.67
CA ASP A 199 -13.09 11.02 -0.43
C ASP A 199 -13.31 12.26 0.44
N ALA A 200 -12.67 12.30 1.61
CA ALA A 200 -12.83 13.42 2.54
C ALA A 200 -12.36 14.74 1.94
N PHE A 201 -11.35 14.73 1.04
CA PHE A 201 -10.91 15.94 0.35
C PHE A 201 -11.99 16.47 -0.58
N ALA A 202 -12.57 15.59 -1.39
CA ALA A 202 -13.61 15.97 -2.35
C ALA A 202 -14.93 16.38 -1.68
N GLU A 203 -15.23 15.88 -0.48
CA GLU A 203 -16.46 16.19 0.26
C GLU A 203 -16.31 17.28 1.34
N ALA A 204 -15.08 17.77 1.60
CA ALA A 204 -14.84 18.74 2.66
C ALA A 204 -15.59 20.05 2.40
N THR A 205 -16.28 20.57 3.43
CA THR A 205 -16.93 21.90 3.33
C THR A 205 -15.89 23.03 3.32
N ARG A 206 -14.78 22.84 4.05
CA ARG A 206 -13.63 23.74 4.09
C ARG A 206 -12.35 22.97 3.87
N PHE A 207 -11.45 23.53 3.07
CA PHE A 207 -10.12 22.99 2.85
C PHE A 207 -9.05 24.03 3.16
N GLU A 208 -8.00 23.65 3.88
CA GLU A 208 -6.84 24.47 4.18
C GLU A 208 -5.56 23.65 4.02
N GLY A 209 -4.69 23.99 3.07
CA GLY A 209 -3.47 23.21 2.85
C GLY A 209 -2.85 23.43 1.48
N CYS A 210 -2.13 22.42 1.01
CA CYS A 210 -1.51 22.40 -0.30
C CYS A 210 -2.56 22.37 -1.41
N GLU A 211 -2.25 23.01 -2.53
CA GLU A 211 -3.12 23.03 -3.72
C GLU A 211 -3.52 21.61 -4.14
N ASP A 212 -4.79 21.43 -4.53
CA ASP A 212 -5.41 20.15 -4.87
C ASP A 212 -5.27 19.02 -3.82
N GLY A 213 -4.96 19.39 -2.56
CA GLY A 213 -4.73 18.43 -1.48
C GLY A 213 -3.45 17.62 -1.69
N CYS A 214 -2.48 18.13 -2.45
CA CYS A 214 -1.22 17.44 -2.70
C CYS A 214 -0.48 17.13 -1.40
N THR A 215 0.04 15.91 -1.32
CA THR A 215 0.73 15.40 -0.13
C THR A 215 2.20 15.14 -0.38
N LEU A 216 2.61 14.96 -1.64
CA LEU A 216 3.99 15.10 -2.07
C LEU A 216 4.14 16.42 -2.82
N ILE A 217 4.86 17.38 -2.23
CA ILE A 217 4.94 18.75 -2.76
C ILE A 217 6.38 19.15 -3.14
N PRO A 218 6.57 20.04 -4.13
CA PRO A 218 7.88 20.48 -4.59
C PRO A 218 8.66 21.31 -3.56
N ASN A 219 7.95 21.96 -2.64
CA ASN A 219 8.54 22.77 -1.58
C ASN A 219 9.08 21.95 -0.40
N ASN A 220 8.71 20.68 -0.31
CA ASN A 220 9.24 19.79 0.71
C ASN A 220 10.67 19.37 0.34
N CYS A 221 11.61 19.58 1.26
CA CYS A 221 13.04 19.40 1.00
C CYS A 221 13.49 17.93 0.93
N PHE A 222 12.60 16.99 1.24
CA PHE A 222 12.84 15.56 1.14
C PHE A 222 12.26 14.93 -0.13
N THR A 223 11.33 15.60 -0.82
CA THR A 223 10.74 15.09 -2.05
C THR A 223 11.75 14.98 -3.19
N VAL A 224 11.68 13.88 -3.93
CA VAL A 224 12.51 13.65 -5.12
C VAL A 224 11.94 14.45 -6.30
N LYS A 225 12.58 15.59 -6.60
CA LYS A 225 12.09 16.54 -7.62
C LYS A 225 11.90 15.94 -9.02
N THR A 226 12.67 14.91 -9.37
CA THR A 226 12.53 14.23 -10.67
C THR A 226 11.24 13.42 -10.77
N GLU A 227 10.73 12.90 -9.66
CA GLU A 227 9.48 12.13 -9.62
C GLU A 227 8.26 13.05 -9.76
N LEU A 228 8.38 14.32 -9.31
CA LEU A 228 7.35 15.35 -9.46
C LEU A 228 7.33 16.05 -10.82
N LEU A 229 8.20 15.70 -11.78
CA LEU A 229 8.20 16.36 -13.10
C LEU A 229 6.82 16.34 -13.81
N PRO A 230 6.03 15.25 -13.77
CA PRO A 230 4.68 15.23 -14.32
C PRO A 230 3.67 16.05 -13.51
N PHE A 231 4.02 16.42 -12.28
CA PHE A 231 3.14 17.01 -11.27
C PHE A 231 3.80 18.26 -10.65
N PRO A 232 3.91 19.37 -11.40
CA PRO A 232 4.69 20.54 -10.97
C PRO A 232 4.18 21.21 -9.69
N LEU A 233 2.90 21.04 -9.36
CA LEU A 233 2.27 21.55 -8.13
C LEU A 233 2.34 20.54 -6.96
N GLY A 234 2.76 19.30 -7.23
CA GLY A 234 2.68 18.18 -6.31
C GLY A 234 1.65 17.14 -6.74
N ILE A 235 1.64 16.01 -6.03
CA ILE A 235 0.71 14.90 -6.25
C ILE A 235 0.02 14.52 -4.94
N ARG A 236 -1.28 14.23 -5.01
CA ARG A 236 -2.07 13.72 -3.89
C ARG A 236 -2.06 12.20 -3.89
N ILE A 237 -1.46 11.61 -2.86
CA ILE A 237 -1.36 10.14 -2.71
C ILE A 237 -1.75 9.62 -1.33
N ASP A 238 -1.95 10.50 -0.35
CA ASP A 238 -2.45 10.15 0.99
C ASP A 238 -3.93 10.54 1.12
N TYR A 239 -4.72 9.68 1.75
CA TYR A 239 -6.18 9.78 1.74
C TYR A 239 -6.80 9.46 3.08
N ILE A 240 -7.86 10.20 3.42
CA ILE A 240 -8.87 9.77 4.39
C ILE A 240 -10.16 9.53 3.62
N LEU A 241 -10.59 8.28 3.52
CA LEU A 241 -11.83 7.88 2.88
C LEU A 241 -12.83 7.36 3.90
N TYR A 242 -14.13 7.57 3.67
CA TYR A 242 -15.16 7.10 4.59
C TYR A 242 -16.47 6.69 3.93
N LYS A 243 -17.23 5.86 4.64
CA LYS A 243 -18.66 5.61 4.37
C LYS A 243 -19.39 5.26 5.66
N ALA A 244 -20.70 5.30 5.61
CA ALA A 244 -21.57 4.88 6.70
C ALA A 244 -22.67 3.97 6.17
N VAL A 245 -23.21 3.12 7.04
CA VAL A 245 -24.47 2.40 6.74
C VAL A 245 -25.64 3.37 6.74
N SER A 246 -26.77 2.98 6.14
CA SER A 246 -27.92 3.87 5.91
C SER A 246 -28.54 4.48 7.18
N SER A 247 -28.36 3.87 8.35
CA SER A 247 -28.79 4.43 9.64
C SER A 247 -27.89 5.55 10.18
N PHE A 248 -26.80 5.88 9.48
CA PHE A 248 -25.88 6.95 9.85
C PHE A 248 -25.54 7.83 8.66
N THR A 249 -25.20 9.08 8.95
CA THR A 249 -24.54 9.96 7.99
C THR A 249 -23.21 10.44 8.51
N VAL A 250 -22.24 10.51 7.61
CA VAL A 250 -20.92 11.07 7.84
C VAL A 250 -20.73 12.19 6.83
N LYS A 251 -20.29 13.35 7.32
CA LYS A 251 -19.91 14.51 6.50
C LYS A 251 -18.53 14.99 6.90
N CYS A 252 -17.69 15.31 5.94
CA CYS A 252 -16.43 16.01 6.17
C CYS A 252 -16.71 17.51 6.31
N GLU A 253 -16.57 18.04 7.53
CA GLU A 253 -16.69 19.49 7.73
C GLU A 253 -15.44 20.20 7.20
N GLU A 254 -14.27 19.68 7.56
CA GLU A 254 -12.99 20.32 7.28
C GLU A 254 -11.96 19.26 6.96
N LEU A 255 -11.14 19.54 5.95
CA LEU A 255 -9.91 18.81 5.72
C LEU A 255 -8.73 19.80 5.66
N LYS A 256 -7.63 19.44 6.31
CA LYS A 256 -6.38 20.20 6.26
C LYS A 256 -5.23 19.34 5.79
N THR A 257 -4.25 19.97 5.15
CA THR A 257 -2.91 19.38 5.03
C THR A 257 -1.86 20.24 5.71
N THR A 258 -0.74 19.63 6.11
CA THR A 258 0.47 20.43 6.33
C THR A 258 0.96 21.02 5.00
N THR A 259 1.84 22.02 5.05
CA THR A 259 2.26 22.80 3.89
C THR A 259 3.78 22.91 3.75
N GLY A 260 4.49 21.86 4.17
CA GLY A 260 5.93 21.76 4.17
C GLY A 260 6.50 21.78 5.59
N THR A 261 7.28 22.81 5.91
CA THR A 261 7.99 22.89 7.20
C THR A 261 7.04 22.89 8.38
N ALA A 262 7.35 22.09 9.40
CA ALA A 262 6.62 22.07 10.65
C ALA A 262 6.61 23.48 11.28
N PRO A 263 5.51 23.91 11.94
CA PRO A 263 5.41 25.24 12.52
C PRO A 263 6.60 25.60 13.43
N GLY A 264 7.29 26.69 13.12
CA GLY A 264 8.46 27.16 13.87
C GLY A 264 9.75 26.36 13.65
N MET A 265 9.77 25.41 12.71
CA MET A 265 10.94 24.58 12.39
C MET A 265 11.45 24.84 10.98
N ASP A 266 12.70 24.44 10.71
CA ASP A 266 13.33 24.48 9.40
C ASP A 266 13.12 23.20 8.58
N ILE A 267 12.31 22.26 9.09
CA ILE A 267 12.09 20.95 8.50
C ILE A 267 10.63 20.53 8.48
N PRO A 268 10.19 19.81 7.44
CA PRO A 268 8.88 19.19 7.41
C PRO A 268 8.83 17.96 8.32
N PHE A 269 7.61 17.54 8.69
CA PHE A 269 7.39 16.34 9.50
C PHE A 269 7.79 15.06 8.75
N SER A 270 7.56 15.03 7.45
CA SER A 270 7.91 13.93 6.56
C SER A 270 8.26 14.47 5.17
N ASP A 271 8.63 13.60 4.22
CA ASP A 271 8.58 13.91 2.78
C ASP A 271 7.12 14.00 2.27
N HIS A 272 6.17 13.45 3.02
CA HIS A 272 4.74 13.66 2.84
C HIS A 272 4.18 14.76 3.76
N GLU A 273 3.13 15.42 3.29
CA GLU A 273 2.27 16.28 4.10
C GLU A 273 1.19 15.45 4.80
N ALA A 274 0.90 15.78 6.06
CA ALA A 274 -0.14 15.09 6.81
C ALA A 274 -1.53 15.46 6.30
N VAL A 275 -2.47 14.52 6.33
CA VAL A 275 -3.88 14.73 6.00
C VAL A 275 -4.71 14.69 7.28
N MET A 276 -5.52 15.71 7.52
CA MET A 276 -6.27 15.90 8.76
C MET A 276 -7.73 16.16 8.46
N ALA A 277 -8.63 15.26 8.87
CA ALA A 277 -10.06 15.39 8.59
C ALA A 277 -10.88 15.55 9.88
N THR A 278 -11.85 16.46 9.85
CA THR A 278 -12.89 16.62 10.87
C THR A 278 -14.22 16.09 10.33
N LEU A 279 -14.64 14.94 10.85
CA LEU A 279 -15.84 14.23 10.42
C LEU A 279 -16.98 14.43 11.41
N HIS A 280 -18.17 14.70 10.90
CA HIS A 280 -19.41 14.78 11.67
C HIS A 280 -20.30 13.59 11.37
N ILE A 281 -20.54 12.79 12.41
CA ILE A 281 -21.34 11.57 12.35
C ILE A 281 -22.67 11.81 13.08
N ARG A 282 -23.78 11.51 12.39
CA ARG A 282 -25.14 11.63 12.94
C ARG A 282 -25.91 10.34 12.70
N ARG A 283 -26.63 9.86 13.71
CA ARG A 283 -27.64 8.82 13.51
C ARG A 283 -28.80 9.41 12.72
N GLN A 284 -29.27 8.69 11.72
CA GLN A 284 -30.49 9.02 10.99
C GLN A 284 -31.62 8.09 11.43
N GLY A 285 -32.84 8.62 11.54
CA GLY A 285 -34.04 7.80 11.48
C GLY A 285 -34.19 7.22 10.08
N GLN A 286 -34.85 6.05 9.94
CA GLN A 286 -35.01 5.36 8.66
C GLN A 286 -35.40 6.33 7.53
N ALA A 287 -34.51 6.49 6.55
CA ALA A 287 -34.80 7.18 5.30
C ALA A 287 -34.25 6.38 4.11
N ALA A 288 -35.04 6.44 3.04
CA ALA A 288 -35.05 5.61 1.84
C ALA A 288 -33.70 5.43 1.15
N ASP A 289 -33.52 4.23 0.59
CA ASP A 289 -32.46 3.86 -0.36
C ASP A 289 -32.21 4.99 -1.37
N SER A 290 -31.04 5.61 -1.28
CA SER A 290 -30.60 6.59 -2.26
C SER A 290 -30.02 5.87 -3.47
N ASN A 291 -30.79 5.91 -4.56
CA ASN A 291 -30.50 5.53 -5.95
C ASN A 291 -29.03 5.22 -6.29
N LEU A 292 -28.76 3.94 -6.55
CA LEU A 292 -27.50 3.38 -7.05
C LEU A 292 -27.39 3.40 -8.60
N GLY A 293 -28.39 3.91 -9.31
CA GLY A 293 -28.59 3.63 -10.75
C GLY A 293 -27.68 4.34 -11.76
N THR A 294 -26.80 5.26 -11.34
CA THR A 294 -25.84 5.94 -12.26
C THR A 294 -24.38 5.58 -12.00
N ALA A 295 -24.07 4.91 -10.89
CA ALA A 295 -22.70 4.56 -10.49
C ALA A 295 -22.20 3.25 -11.13
N GLU A 296 -23.11 2.34 -11.48
CA GLU A 296 -22.77 1.00 -11.94
C GLU A 296 -22.13 0.95 -13.35
N PRO A 297 -22.59 1.72 -14.35
CA PRO A 297 -21.93 1.75 -15.67
C PRO A 297 -20.50 2.29 -15.59
N MET A 298 -20.27 3.33 -14.79
CA MET A 298 -18.92 3.89 -14.58
C MET A 298 -18.00 2.91 -13.86
N LEU A 299 -18.53 2.10 -12.93
CA LEU A 299 -17.75 1.08 -12.23
C LEU A 299 -17.35 -0.08 -13.16
N ALA A 300 -18.23 -0.50 -14.07
CA ALA A 300 -17.91 -1.54 -15.04
C ALA A 300 -16.71 -1.15 -15.93
N ASP A 301 -16.66 0.11 -16.39
CA ASP A 301 -15.53 0.63 -17.17
C ASP A 301 -14.23 0.63 -16.37
N VAL A 302 -14.28 1.07 -15.11
CA VAL A 302 -13.12 1.07 -14.19
C VAL A 302 -12.61 -0.35 -13.95
N VAL A 303 -13.50 -1.32 -13.73
CA VAL A 303 -13.13 -2.74 -13.55
C VAL A 303 -12.52 -3.30 -14.83
N MET A 304 -13.03 -2.92 -16.00
CA MET A 304 -12.48 -3.33 -17.30
C MET A 304 -11.07 -2.77 -17.53
N GLU A 305 -10.85 -1.50 -17.20
CA GLU A 305 -9.54 -0.84 -17.26
C GLU A 305 -8.55 -1.52 -16.32
N ALA A 306 -8.91 -1.72 -15.05
CA ALA A 306 -8.07 -2.41 -14.07
C ALA A 306 -7.69 -3.82 -14.52
N ARG A 307 -8.66 -4.57 -15.07
CA ARG A 307 -8.43 -5.90 -15.62
C ARG A 307 -7.47 -5.88 -16.80
N THR A 308 -7.55 -4.86 -17.65
CA THR A 308 -6.66 -4.70 -18.80
C THR A 308 -5.21 -4.50 -18.35
N GLU A 309 -4.99 -3.63 -17.37
CA GLU A 309 -3.66 -3.36 -16.79
C GLU A 309 -3.09 -4.58 -16.04
N VAL A 310 -3.90 -5.27 -15.24
CA VAL A 310 -3.49 -6.55 -14.62
C VAL A 310 -3.14 -7.59 -15.70
N GLY A 311 -3.88 -7.62 -16.81
CA GLY A 311 -3.59 -8.49 -17.95
C GLY A 311 -2.27 -8.14 -18.66
N VAL A 312 -1.90 -6.87 -18.74
CA VAL A 312 -0.58 -6.43 -19.23
C VAL A 312 0.53 -6.96 -18.32
N GLY A 313 0.37 -6.80 -17.00
CA GLY A 313 1.27 -7.34 -15.99
C GLY A 313 1.41 -8.86 -16.08
N LEU A 314 0.30 -9.58 -16.21
CA LEU A 314 0.28 -11.04 -16.32
C LEU A 314 1.11 -11.53 -17.52
N ARG A 315 0.96 -10.91 -18.69
CA ARG A 315 1.77 -11.25 -19.88
C ARG A 315 3.25 -10.95 -19.66
N ALA A 316 3.58 -9.86 -18.98
CA ALA A 316 4.95 -9.53 -18.64
C ALA A 316 5.57 -10.58 -17.69
N ALA A 317 4.87 -10.93 -16.61
CA ALA A 317 5.28 -11.95 -15.65
C ALA A 317 5.44 -13.34 -16.30
N GLN A 318 4.53 -13.72 -17.21
CA GLN A 318 4.64 -14.97 -17.98
C GLN A 318 5.90 -15.03 -18.84
N ARG A 319 6.26 -13.92 -19.51
CA ARG A 319 7.51 -13.81 -20.28
C ARG A 319 8.73 -13.95 -19.39
N GLN A 320 8.74 -13.32 -18.21
CA GLN A 320 9.85 -13.43 -17.26
C GLN A 320 9.98 -14.84 -16.70
N ARG A 321 8.87 -15.47 -16.32
CA ARG A 321 8.83 -16.87 -15.87
C ARG A 321 9.38 -17.83 -16.93
N TYR A 322 9.02 -17.63 -18.20
CA TYR A 322 9.53 -18.44 -19.30
C TYR A 322 11.03 -18.21 -19.52
N SER A 323 11.48 -16.95 -19.54
CA SER A 323 12.89 -16.58 -19.72
C SER A 323 13.76 -17.19 -18.62
N THR A 324 13.38 -17.01 -17.36
CA THR A 324 14.10 -17.53 -16.18
C THR A 324 14.08 -19.06 -16.13
N GLY A 325 12.96 -19.70 -16.49
CA GLY A 325 12.89 -21.16 -16.62
C GLY A 325 13.83 -21.70 -17.71
N ARG A 326 13.86 -21.05 -18.87
CA ARG A 326 14.79 -21.41 -19.96
C ARG A 326 16.25 -21.25 -19.53
N MET A 327 16.59 -20.17 -18.81
CA MET A 327 17.93 -19.96 -18.27
C MET A 327 18.33 -21.05 -17.27
N ALA A 328 17.42 -21.47 -16.39
CA ALA A 328 17.66 -22.57 -15.46
C ALA A 328 17.91 -23.89 -16.19
N VAL A 329 17.11 -24.21 -17.22
CA VAL A 329 17.31 -25.43 -18.04
C VAL A 329 18.64 -25.39 -18.77
N LEU A 330 19.03 -24.27 -19.38
CA LEU A 330 20.32 -24.13 -20.06
C LEU A 330 21.50 -24.28 -19.10
N ALA A 331 21.41 -23.70 -17.89
CA ALA A 331 22.43 -23.86 -16.86
C ALA A 331 22.55 -25.32 -16.39
N LEU A 332 21.42 -26.02 -16.24
CA LEU A 332 21.39 -27.44 -15.90
C LEU A 332 22.01 -28.31 -17.01
N LEU A 333 21.64 -28.06 -18.28
CA LEU A 333 22.22 -28.76 -19.42
C LEU A 333 23.73 -28.57 -19.52
N LEU A 334 24.22 -27.35 -19.23
CA LEU A 334 25.65 -27.06 -19.18
C LEU A 334 26.35 -27.88 -18.08
N LEU A 335 25.77 -27.95 -16.88
CA LEU A 335 26.31 -28.78 -15.79
C LEU A 335 26.34 -30.27 -16.14
N LEU A 336 25.27 -30.78 -16.77
CA LEU A 336 25.20 -32.17 -17.22
C LEU A 336 26.25 -32.47 -18.30
N LEU A 337 26.45 -31.56 -19.25
CA LEU A 337 27.48 -31.68 -20.27
C LEU A 337 28.88 -31.69 -19.65
N GLN A 338 29.13 -30.84 -18.66
CA GLN A 338 30.39 -30.82 -17.93
C GLN A 338 30.63 -32.10 -17.14
N ALA A 339 29.60 -32.63 -16.47
CA ALA A 339 29.67 -33.90 -15.76
C ALA A 339 29.95 -35.07 -16.71
N ALA A 340 29.28 -35.11 -17.87
CA ALA A 340 29.50 -36.12 -18.90
C ALA A 340 30.93 -36.05 -19.46
N ALA A 341 31.44 -34.85 -19.74
CA ALA A 341 32.81 -34.65 -20.20
C ALA A 341 33.84 -35.10 -19.14
N ALA A 342 33.63 -34.75 -17.87
CA ALA A 342 34.49 -35.19 -16.77
C ALA A 342 34.48 -36.73 -16.61
N LEU A 343 33.30 -37.35 -16.66
CA LEU A 343 33.13 -38.81 -16.65
C LEU A 343 33.83 -39.48 -17.84
N GLY A 344 33.69 -38.93 -19.06
CA GLY A 344 34.36 -39.45 -20.25
C GLY A 344 35.88 -39.38 -20.13
N THR A 345 36.40 -38.31 -19.53
CA THR A 345 37.83 -38.17 -19.25
C THR A 345 38.30 -39.22 -18.23
N LEU A 346 37.53 -39.45 -17.16
CA LEU A 346 37.81 -40.49 -16.16
C LEU A 346 37.72 -41.91 -16.74
N ALA A 347 36.82 -42.13 -17.70
CA ALA A 347 36.66 -43.40 -18.41
C ALA A 347 37.73 -43.65 -19.49
N GLY A 348 38.73 -42.77 -19.62
CA GLY A 348 39.85 -42.94 -20.56
C GLY A 348 39.54 -42.60 -22.01
N LEU A 349 38.41 -41.93 -22.30
CA LEU A 349 38.05 -41.49 -23.65
C LEU A 349 38.85 -40.26 -24.12
N ALA A 350 39.54 -39.58 -23.21
CA ALA A 350 40.42 -38.47 -23.54
C ALA A 350 41.82 -38.99 -23.87
N ALA A 351 42.18 -38.98 -25.15
CA ALA A 351 43.44 -39.48 -25.70
C ALA A 351 44.67 -38.67 -25.24
N GLY A 352 45.06 -38.79 -23.97
CA GLY A 352 46.31 -38.24 -23.42
C GLY A 352 46.37 -36.71 -23.26
N GLN A 353 45.28 -35.99 -23.52
CA GLN A 353 45.23 -34.52 -23.36
C GLN A 353 44.95 -34.12 -21.89
N PRO A 354 45.62 -33.09 -21.36
CA PRO A 354 45.38 -32.64 -20.00
C PRO A 354 43.98 -32.02 -19.87
N PHE A 355 43.18 -32.52 -18.93
CA PHE A 355 41.85 -31.96 -18.64
C PHE A 355 41.97 -30.57 -18.02
N PRO A 356 41.31 -29.52 -18.56
CA PRO A 356 41.41 -28.16 -18.05
C PRO A 356 40.57 -27.98 -16.78
N LYS A 357 41.05 -28.55 -15.67
CA LYS A 357 40.36 -28.61 -14.36
C LYS A 357 39.88 -27.24 -13.88
N LEU A 358 40.74 -26.21 -13.93
CA LEU A 358 40.40 -24.88 -13.44
C LEU A 358 39.25 -24.26 -14.24
N SER A 359 39.32 -24.28 -15.56
CA SER A 359 38.28 -23.73 -16.44
C SER A 359 36.95 -24.47 -16.30
N PHE A 360 36.98 -25.81 -16.19
CA PHE A 360 35.78 -26.60 -15.93
C PHE A 360 35.16 -26.28 -14.57
N SER A 361 35.96 -26.20 -13.51
CA SER A 361 35.49 -25.87 -12.17
C SER A 361 34.90 -24.47 -12.08
N LEU A 362 35.55 -23.48 -12.71
CA LEU A 362 35.03 -22.10 -12.78
C LEU A 362 33.71 -22.06 -13.54
N LEU A 363 33.64 -22.68 -14.72
CA LEU A 363 32.42 -22.72 -15.51
C LEU A 363 31.29 -23.46 -14.78
N ALA A 364 31.58 -24.54 -14.05
CA ALA A 364 30.60 -25.25 -13.23
C ALA A 364 30.10 -24.38 -12.07
N PHE A 365 31.00 -23.64 -11.40
CA PHE A 365 30.62 -22.70 -10.35
C PHE A 365 29.70 -21.59 -10.87
N PHE A 366 30.04 -20.99 -12.02
CA PHE A 366 29.17 -20.01 -12.68
C PHE A 366 27.82 -20.61 -13.07
N ALA A 367 27.80 -21.81 -13.64
CA ALA A 367 26.57 -22.48 -14.03
C ALA A 367 25.68 -22.83 -12.82
N ILE A 368 26.26 -23.23 -11.68
CA ILE A 368 25.53 -23.41 -10.41
C ILE A 368 24.94 -22.08 -9.95
N GLY A 369 25.71 -20.99 -9.96
CA GLY A 369 25.22 -19.67 -9.57
C GLY A 369 24.04 -19.21 -10.43
N ILE A 370 24.14 -19.36 -11.76
CA ILE A 370 23.06 -19.06 -12.70
C ILE A 370 21.85 -19.96 -12.45
N LEU A 371 22.06 -21.26 -12.23
CA LEU A 371 20.97 -22.19 -11.96
C LEU A 371 20.19 -21.80 -10.70
N LEU A 372 20.89 -21.48 -9.60
CA LEU A 372 20.26 -21.06 -8.35
C LEU A 372 19.48 -19.76 -8.51
N LEU A 373 20.09 -18.73 -9.12
CA LEU A 373 19.44 -17.45 -9.37
C LEU A 373 18.22 -17.60 -10.29
N ALA A 374 18.39 -18.28 -11.43
CA ALA A 374 17.33 -18.46 -12.41
C ALA A 374 16.16 -19.28 -11.83
N THR A 375 16.45 -20.29 -11.01
CA THR A 375 15.42 -21.07 -10.31
C THR A 375 14.68 -20.21 -9.28
N GLY A 376 15.39 -19.42 -8.49
CA GLY A 376 14.78 -18.48 -7.53
C GLY A 376 13.85 -17.47 -8.21
N LEU A 377 14.31 -16.86 -9.31
CA LEU A 377 13.49 -15.94 -10.11
C LEU A 377 12.31 -16.66 -10.77
N HIS A 378 12.49 -17.88 -11.27
CA HIS A 378 11.41 -18.67 -11.86
C HIS A 378 10.30 -18.97 -10.83
N LEU A 379 10.68 -19.33 -9.60
CA LEU A 379 9.72 -19.54 -8.51
C LEU A 379 8.98 -18.24 -8.16
N PHE A 380 9.71 -17.13 -8.04
CA PHE A 380 9.11 -15.81 -7.80
C PHE A 380 8.09 -15.45 -8.89
N HIS A 381 8.47 -15.49 -10.17
CA HIS A 381 7.56 -15.16 -11.27
C HIS A 381 6.43 -16.20 -11.42
N THR A 382 6.60 -17.41 -10.90
CA THR A 382 5.49 -18.38 -10.82
C THR A 382 4.44 -17.97 -9.81
N ILE A 383 4.84 -17.43 -8.66
CA ILE A 383 3.92 -16.85 -7.67
C ILE A 383 3.25 -15.60 -8.26
N GLU A 384 4.04 -14.71 -8.87
CA GLU A 384 3.55 -13.49 -9.50
C GLU A 384 2.46 -13.77 -10.56
N VAL A 385 2.73 -14.70 -11.47
CA VAL A 385 1.75 -15.14 -12.48
C VAL A 385 0.47 -15.67 -11.83
N LYS A 386 0.57 -16.47 -10.78
CA LYS A 386 -0.60 -17.02 -10.08
C LYS A 386 -1.45 -15.92 -9.44
N MET A 387 -0.83 -14.94 -8.78
CA MET A 387 -1.56 -13.85 -8.14
C MET A 387 -2.21 -12.93 -9.18
N LEU A 388 -1.48 -12.53 -10.22
CA LEU A 388 -2.03 -11.70 -11.31
C LEU A 388 -3.16 -12.41 -12.05
N GLN A 389 -3.02 -13.70 -12.32
CA GLN A 389 -4.08 -14.50 -12.95
C GLN A 389 -5.31 -14.61 -12.04
N GLY A 390 -5.13 -14.87 -10.75
CA GLY A 390 -6.24 -14.93 -9.80
C GLY A 390 -7.01 -13.60 -9.73
N THR A 391 -6.30 -12.48 -9.68
CA THR A 391 -6.93 -11.15 -9.67
C THR A 391 -7.62 -10.83 -11.00
N GLU A 392 -7.04 -11.19 -12.14
CA GLU A 392 -7.69 -11.03 -13.45
C GLU A 392 -9.01 -11.81 -13.51
N GLU A 393 -9.02 -13.06 -13.02
CA GLU A 393 -10.21 -13.90 -12.97
C GLU A 393 -11.28 -13.32 -12.04
N GLN A 394 -10.88 -12.77 -10.89
CA GLN A 394 -11.77 -12.09 -9.95
C GLN A 394 -12.38 -10.82 -10.56
N LEU A 395 -11.58 -9.96 -11.20
CA LEU A 395 -12.06 -8.76 -11.89
C LEU A 395 -13.01 -9.11 -13.04
N ARG A 396 -12.74 -10.22 -13.75
CA ARG A 396 -13.65 -10.73 -14.79
C ARG A 396 -14.99 -11.18 -14.21
N MET A 397 -14.99 -11.86 -13.05
CA MET A 397 -16.23 -12.24 -12.37
C MET A 397 -16.99 -11.01 -11.88
N ALA A 398 -16.29 -10.04 -11.31
CA ALA A 398 -16.86 -8.76 -10.90
C ALA A 398 -17.53 -8.01 -12.06
N LEU A 399 -16.85 -7.95 -13.21
CA LEU A 399 -17.39 -7.30 -14.41
C LEU A 399 -18.68 -7.98 -14.90
N ARG A 400 -18.73 -9.32 -14.89
CA ARG A 400 -19.95 -10.07 -15.26
C ARG A 400 -21.09 -9.75 -14.31
N ALA A 401 -20.83 -9.74 -13.00
CA ALA A 401 -21.85 -9.43 -12.00
C ALA A 401 -22.44 -8.03 -12.20
N LEU A 402 -21.61 -7.03 -12.53
CA LEU A 402 -22.05 -5.66 -12.84
C LEU A 402 -22.85 -5.57 -14.15
N GLN A 403 -22.63 -6.48 -15.10
CA GLN A 403 -23.35 -6.51 -16.39
C GLN A 403 -24.67 -7.29 -16.31
N GLU A 404 -24.75 -8.29 -15.43
CA GLU A 404 -25.94 -9.13 -15.22
C GLU A 404 -26.97 -8.49 -14.26
N HIS A 405 -26.53 -7.56 -13.40
CA HIS A 405 -27.37 -6.82 -12.46
C HIS A 405 -27.12 -5.31 -12.58
N PRO A 406 -27.66 -4.63 -13.61
CA PRO A 406 -27.46 -3.19 -13.86
C PRO A 406 -28.38 -2.26 -13.06
#